data_AF-A0A967SQ10-F1
#
_entry.id   AF-A0A967SQ10-F1
#
_cell.length_a   1.000
_cell.length_b   1.000
_cell.length_c   1.000
_cell.angle_alpha   90.00
_cell.angle_beta   90.00
_cell.angle_gamma   90.00
#
_symmetry.space_group_name_H-M   'P 1'
#
loop_
_entity.id
_entity.type
_entity.pdbx_description
1 polymer ?
#
loop_
_entity_poly.entity_id
_entity_poly.type
_entity_poly.pdbx_seq_one_letter_code
_entity_poly.pdbx_strand_id
1 'polypeptide(L)' 'MREWAFHLPDARLVTIVKGGHMPWIEAPGTVLPAIRKCLKGEWPERAEEISAADFR' A
#
# COMPACT_ATOMS: atom_id res chain seq x y z
N MET A 1 -4.32 -3.97 -8.76
CA MET A 1 -4.06 -3.09 -7.59
C MET A 1 -3.57 -1.70 -8.00
N ARG A 2 -2.58 -1.55 -8.89
CA ARG A 2 -2.15 -0.21 -9.36
C ARG A 2 -3.27 0.61 -10.00
N GLU A 3 -4.04 0.00 -10.91
CA GLU A 3 -5.21 0.65 -11.53
C GLU A 3 -6.24 1.15 -10.49
N TRP A 4 -6.48 0.35 -9.44
CA TRP A 4 -7.39 0.75 -8.36
C TRP A 4 -6.84 1.93 -7.56
N ALA A 5 -5.55 1.92 -7.23
CA ALA A 5 -4.91 3.04 -6.53
C ALA A 5 -4.89 4.32 -7.37
N PHE A 6 -4.78 4.21 -8.70
CA PHE A 6 -4.83 5.34 -9.62
C PHE A 6 -6.21 6.03 -9.65
N HIS A 7 -7.29 5.26 -9.55
CA HIS A 7 -8.66 5.80 -9.63
C HIS A 7 -9.21 6.35 -8.31
N LEU A 8 -8.53 6.13 -7.18
CA LEU A 8 -8.95 6.63 -5.88
C LEU A 8 -8.22 7.95 -5.55
N PRO A 9 -8.95 9.01 -5.15
CA PRO A 9 -8.31 10.25 -4.71
C PRO A 9 -7.52 10.00 -3.42
N ASP A 10 -6.35 10.64 -3.32
CA ASP A 10 -5.45 10.56 -2.15
C ASP A 10 -5.09 9.14 -1.73
N ALA A 11 -4.97 8.23 -2.70
CA ALA A 11 -4.57 6.86 -2.45
C ALA A 11 -3.05 6.69 -2.55
N ARG A 12 -2.54 5.70 -1.81
CA ARG A 12 -1.19 5.18 -1.93
C ARG A 12 -1.20 3.66 -1.97
N LEU A 13 -0.29 3.08 -2.75
CA LEU A 13 -0.08 1.64 -2.83
C LEU A 13 1.11 1.23 -1.98
N VAL A 14 0.94 0.20 -1.14
CA VAL A 14 2.06 -0.45 -0.44
C VAL A 14 2.17 -1.88 -0.92
N THR A 15 3.25 -2.20 -1.64
CA THR A 15 3.48 -3.56 -2.13
C THR A 15 4.19 -4.41 -1.07
N ILE A 16 3.54 -5.50 -0.63
CA ILE A 16 4.17 -6.50 0.23
C ILE A 16 4.86 -7.54 -0.65
N VAL A 17 6.19 -7.46 -0.72
CA VAL A 17 7.01 -8.40 -1.49
C VAL A 17 6.81 -9.81 -0.94
N LYS A 18 6.46 -10.77 -1.82
CA LYS A 18 6.11 -12.16 -1.47
C LYS A 18 4.88 -12.28 -0.55
N GLY A 19 4.03 -11.25 -0.47
CA GLY A 19 2.73 -11.35 0.20
C GLY A 19 1.79 -12.28 -0.56
N GLY A 20 1.11 -13.15 0.16
CA GLY A 20 0.09 -14.08 -0.32
C GLY A 20 -1.31 -13.63 0.03
N HIS A 21 -2.17 -14.58 0.43
CA HIS A 21 -3.58 -14.30 0.66
C HIS A 21 -3.82 -13.54 1.97
N MET A 22 -3.01 -13.81 2.99
CA MET A 22 -3.17 -13.24 4.33
C MET A 22 -1.90 -12.50 4.76
N PRO A 23 -1.56 -11.37 4.13
CA PRO A 23 -0.28 -10.69 4.37
C PRO A 23 -0.13 -10.17 5.81
N TRP A 24 -1.23 -9.99 6.56
CA TRP A 24 -1.18 -9.66 7.99
C TRP A 24 -0.75 -10.83 8.89
N ILE A 25 -0.86 -12.08 8.42
CA ILE A 25 -0.33 -13.28 9.11
C ILE A 25 1.08 -13.58 8.61
N GLU A 26 1.31 -13.46 7.29
CA GLU A 26 2.57 -13.82 6.64
C GLU A 26 3.68 -12.78 6.88
N ALA A 27 3.32 -11.49 6.94
CA ALA A 27 4.25 -10.38 7.14
C ALA A 27 3.73 -9.34 8.17
N PRO A 28 3.34 -9.75 9.40
CA PRO A 28 2.69 -8.89 10.39
C PRO A 28 3.55 -7.66 10.74
N GLY A 29 4.88 -7.85 10.80
CA GLY A 29 5.84 -6.78 11.11
C GLY A 29 5.91 -5.66 10.07
N THR A 30 5.41 -5.88 8.86
CA THR A 30 5.30 -4.84 7.83
C THR A 30 3.86 -4.33 7.70
N VAL A 31 2.88 -5.24 7.65
CA VAL A 31 1.49 -4.90 7.35
C VAL A 31 0.81 -4.15 8.49
N LEU A 32 0.94 -4.63 9.73
CA LEU A 32 0.24 -4.01 10.86
C LEU A 32 0.75 -2.59 11.15
N PRO A 33 2.07 -2.29 11.10
CA PRO A 33 2.54 -0.91 11.22
C PRO A 33 2.06 0.01 10.09
N ALA A 34 2.00 -0.49 8.85
CA ALA A 34 1.50 0.29 7.71
C ALA A 34 0.03 0.68 7.90
N ILE A 35 -0.81 -0.26 8.34
CA ILE A 35 -2.22 0.01 8.69
C ILE A 35 -2.31 1.05 9.81
N ARG A 36 -1.53 0.91 10.89
CA ARG A 36 -1.54 1.88 12.00
C ARG A 36 -1.15 3.29 11.58
N LYS A 37 -0.17 3.45 10.68
CA LYS A 37 0.20 4.76 10.12
C LYS A 37 -0.95 5.36 9.32
N CYS A 38 -1.53 4.57 8.41
CA CYS A 38 -2.68 5.00 7.61
C CYS A 38 -3.85 5.47 8.48
N LEU A 39 -4.17 4.74 9.56
CA LEU A 39 -5.25 5.11 10.49
C LEU A 39 -4.97 6.39 11.29
N LYS A 40 -3.71 6.87 11.33
CA LYS A 40 -3.34 8.16 11.91
C LYS A 40 -3.33 9.30 10.89
N GLY A 41 -3.68 9.02 9.63
CA GLY A 41 -3.54 9.98 8.52
C GLY A 41 -2.09 10.13 8.06
N GLU A 42 -1.21 9.19 8.39
CA GLU A 42 0.18 9.17 7.96
C GLU A 42 0.42 8.14 6.86
N TRP A 43 1.39 8.40 5.99
CA TRP A 43 1.80 7.44 4.98
C TRP A 43 2.97 6.57 5.45
N PRO A 44 2.92 5.24 5.25
CA PRO A 44 4.08 4.37 5.49
C PRO A 44 5.21 4.64 4.49
N GLU A 45 6.45 4.31 4.85
CA GLU A 45 7.66 4.68 4.10
C GLU A 45 7.68 4.15 2.66
N ARG A 46 7.03 3.00 2.41
CA ARG A 46 6.93 2.37 1.09
C ARG A 46 5.60 2.64 0.38
N ALA A 47 4.92 3.74 0.75
CA ALA A 47 3.67 4.17 0.13
C ALA A 47 3.96 4.86 -1.20
N GLU A 48 3.53 4.24 -2.30
CA GLU A 48 3.71 4.74 -3.66
C GLU A 48 2.45 5.50 -4.10
N GLU A 49 2.63 6.72 -4.62
CA GLU A 49 1.59 7.39 -5.40
C GLU A 49 1.58 6.81 -6.81
N ILE A 50 0.40 6.41 -7.30
CA ILE A 50 0.27 5.86 -8.65
C ILE A 50 -0.24 6.97 -9.58
N SER A 51 0.52 7.20 -10.64
CA SER A 51 0.28 8.22 -11.66
C SER A 51 0.05 7.61 -13.03
N ALA A 52 -0.36 8.43 -14.00
CA ALA A 52 -0.50 7.99 -15.38
C ALA A 52 0.83 7.51 -16.02
N ALA A 53 1.99 7.89 -15.47
CA ALA A 53 3.29 7.45 -15.98
C ALA A 53 3.58 5.97 -15.65
N ASP A 54 2.95 5.41 -14.61
CA ASP A 54 3.17 4.05 -14.13
C ASP A 54 2.50 2.97 -14.99
N PHE A 55 1.78 3.36 -16.05
CA PHE A 55 1.07 2.47 -16.99
C PHE A 55 1.64 2.49 -18.41
N ARG A 56 2.77 3.16 -18.64
CA ARG A 56 3.43 3.24 -19.96
C ARG A 56 4.44 2.13 -20.17
#